data_AF-A0AAN8UPF2-F1
#
_entry.id   AF-A0AAN8UPF2-F1
#
_cell.length_a   1.000
_cell.length_b   1.000
_cell.length_c   1.000
_cell.angle_alpha   90.00
_cell.angle_beta   90.00
_cell.angle_gamma   90.00
#
_symmetry.space_group_name_H-M   'P 1'
#
loop_
_entity.id
_entity.type
_entity.pdbx_description
1 polymer ?
#
loop_
_entity_poly.entity_id
_entity_poly.type
_entity_poly.pdbx_seq_one_letter_code
_entity_poly.pdbx_strand_id
1 'polypeptide(L)'
;MARKTPALPTQIFLLFLLKILIPSTTSINDSPQLTNMVVYVQDKTSPPNATEVPVAGIAGNLWSFTSFGTIYVIDDDLTTTVDRNSPQVGFLRGIYIASALDGSSVYVSLSMLFTNGFFSGSTLELQGTSVLASQLREVAVVSGTGKFRFARGYATFETVFVDTADDNITTTIDRNSDMIDHAHGIYVASTLDVSGVYVAMSILFTCGDHKGSTIELQGSSVFEMEFREVAMVSGTGKFRFAEGYATRQTTFVDQVMVMGQRLNITRCKIKS
;
A
#
# COMPACT_ATOMS: atom_id res chain seq x y z
N MET A 1 -1.74 -47.57 -66.33
CA MET A 1 -1.54 -47.93 -64.89
C MET A 1 -1.50 -46.62 -64.10
N ALA A 2 -2.61 -46.22 -63.50
CA ALA A 2 -2.68 -44.99 -62.69
C ALA A 2 -3.01 -45.38 -61.24
N ARG A 3 -2.10 -45.06 -60.33
CA ARG A 3 -2.15 -45.43 -58.91
C ARG A 3 -3.06 -44.44 -58.18
N LYS A 4 -4.24 -44.89 -57.71
CA LYS A 4 -5.10 -44.10 -56.82
C LYS A 4 -4.45 -44.01 -55.43
N THR A 5 -4.21 -42.80 -54.95
CA THR A 5 -3.86 -42.50 -53.56
C THR A 5 -5.11 -42.56 -52.67
N PRO A 6 -5.05 -43.14 -51.46
CA PRO A 6 -6.19 -43.13 -50.54
C PRO A 6 -6.29 -41.76 -49.86
N ALA A 7 -7.47 -41.16 -49.89
CA ALA A 7 -7.77 -39.96 -49.12
C ALA A 7 -7.90 -40.33 -47.62
N LEU A 8 -7.12 -39.67 -46.78
CA LEU A 8 -7.20 -39.77 -45.32
C LEU A 8 -8.53 -39.13 -44.85
N PRO A 9 -9.23 -39.68 -43.84
CA PRO A 9 -10.57 -39.24 -43.50
C PRO A 9 -10.54 -37.87 -42.79
N THR A 10 -10.95 -36.84 -43.51
CA THR A 10 -11.05 -35.43 -43.07
C THR A 10 -11.91 -35.23 -41.82
N GLN A 11 -12.77 -36.20 -41.48
CA GLN A 11 -13.65 -36.14 -40.32
C GLN A 11 -12.93 -36.27 -38.96
N ILE A 12 -11.78 -36.97 -38.89
CA ILE A 12 -11.06 -37.16 -37.62
C ILE A 12 -10.33 -35.87 -37.19
N PHE A 13 -9.86 -35.07 -38.16
CA PHE A 13 -9.16 -33.81 -37.88
C PHE A 13 -10.11 -32.72 -37.36
N LEU A 14 -11.37 -32.72 -37.81
CA LEU A 14 -12.38 -31.76 -37.37
C LEU A 14 -12.80 -31.96 -35.90
N LEU A 15 -12.79 -33.20 -35.41
CA LEU A 15 -13.10 -33.53 -34.01
C LEU A 15 -11.99 -33.14 -33.04
N PHE A 16 -10.73 -33.09 -33.49
CA PHE A 16 -9.61 -32.60 -32.67
C PHE A 16 -9.59 -31.08 -32.53
N LEU A 17 -9.99 -30.34 -33.57
CA LEU A 17 -10.10 -28.87 -33.50
C LEU A 17 -11.26 -28.41 -32.60
N LEU A 18 -12.35 -29.17 -32.51
CA LEU A 18 -13.51 -28.80 -31.68
C LEU A 18 -13.27 -28.94 -30.16
N LYS A 19 -12.23 -29.65 -29.71
CA LYS A 19 -11.89 -29.79 -28.28
C LYS A 19 -10.98 -28.68 -27.74
N ILE A 20 -10.38 -27.85 -28.61
CA ILE A 20 -9.50 -26.75 -28.18
C ILE A 20 -10.32 -25.49 -27.82
N LEU A 21 -11.61 -25.47 -28.15
CA LEU A 21 -12.51 -24.35 -27.88
C LEU A 21 -13.56 -24.66 -26.80
N ILE A 22 -13.15 -25.32 -25.72
CA ILE A 22 -13.94 -25.29 -24.48
C ILE A 22 -13.24 -24.26 -23.58
N PRO A 23 -13.73 -23.00 -23.53
CA PRO A 23 -13.29 -22.10 -22.48
C PRO A 23 -13.59 -22.79 -21.16
N SER A 24 -12.54 -23.11 -20.40
CA SER A 24 -12.70 -23.54 -19.02
C SER A 24 -13.23 -22.32 -18.28
N THR A 25 -14.55 -22.19 -18.18
CA THR A 25 -15.15 -21.21 -17.30
C THR A 25 -14.84 -21.69 -15.90
N THR A 26 -13.70 -21.29 -15.35
CA THR A 26 -13.56 -21.25 -13.89
C THR A 26 -14.68 -20.36 -13.41
N SER A 27 -15.69 -20.94 -12.76
CA SER A 27 -16.70 -20.16 -12.06
C SER A 27 -15.95 -19.36 -10.99
N ILE A 28 -15.64 -18.10 -11.30
CA ILE A 28 -15.25 -17.15 -10.28
C ILE A 28 -16.51 -17.05 -9.42
N ASN A 29 -16.40 -17.51 -8.18
CA ASN A 29 -17.47 -17.34 -7.21
C ASN A 29 -17.54 -15.82 -6.96
N ASP A 30 -18.35 -15.11 -7.75
CA ASP A 30 -18.42 -13.63 -7.81
C ASP A 30 -18.99 -13.00 -6.53
N SER A 31 -19.38 -13.81 -5.55
CA SER A 31 -19.71 -13.32 -4.22
C SER A 31 -18.43 -12.86 -3.52
N PRO A 32 -18.30 -11.58 -3.13
CA PRO A 32 -17.15 -11.12 -2.37
C PRO A 32 -17.02 -11.92 -1.07
N GLN A 33 -15.94 -12.69 -0.94
CA GLN A 33 -15.64 -13.40 0.31
C GLN A 33 -14.99 -12.44 1.29
N LEU A 34 -15.67 -12.19 2.41
CA LEU A 34 -15.09 -11.47 3.53
C LEU A 34 -14.16 -12.42 4.29
N THR A 35 -12.89 -12.03 4.43
CA THR A 35 -11.90 -12.77 5.20
C THR A 35 -11.42 -11.89 6.34
N ASN A 36 -11.58 -12.35 7.58
CA ASN A 36 -10.97 -11.74 8.76
C ASN A 36 -9.75 -12.56 9.16
N MET A 37 -8.64 -11.89 9.43
CA MET A 37 -7.40 -12.53 9.86
C MET A 37 -6.71 -11.66 10.89
N VAL A 38 -6.04 -12.32 11.83
CA VAL A 38 -5.08 -11.70 12.76
C VAL A 38 -3.75 -12.41 12.56
N VAL A 39 -2.68 -11.62 12.39
CA VAL A 39 -1.29 -12.05 12.34
C VAL A 39 -0.47 -11.12 13.21
N TYR A 40 0.70 -11.58 13.65
CA TYR A 40 1.59 -10.84 14.54
C TYR A 40 2.90 -10.56 13.83
N VAL A 41 3.20 -9.27 13.66
CA VAL A 41 4.45 -8.79 13.06
C VAL A 41 5.54 -8.78 14.14
N GLN A 42 6.73 -9.25 13.78
CA GLN A 42 7.86 -9.39 14.70
C GLN A 42 9.00 -8.42 14.30
N ASP A 43 8.81 -7.14 14.59
CA ASP A 43 9.79 -6.09 14.26
C ASP A 43 11.06 -6.25 15.09
N LYS A 44 12.21 -6.36 14.41
CA LYS A 44 13.52 -6.42 15.07
C LYS A 44 14.41 -5.29 14.56
N THR A 45 14.58 -4.28 15.39
CA THR A 45 15.37 -3.08 15.07
C THR A 45 16.83 -3.18 15.50
N SER A 46 17.18 -4.15 16.35
CA SER A 46 18.50 -4.27 16.98
C SER A 46 19.39 -5.33 16.32
N PRO A 47 20.70 -5.05 16.13
CA PRO A 47 21.69 -6.04 15.66
C PRO A 47 21.78 -7.29 16.57
N PRO A 48 22.37 -8.41 16.11
CA PRO A 48 23.06 -8.60 14.81
C PRO A 48 22.13 -8.90 13.63
N ASN A 49 20.85 -9.21 13.87
CA ASN A 49 19.91 -9.61 12.81
C ASN A 49 18.68 -8.67 12.83
N ALA A 50 18.92 -7.37 12.62
CA ALA A 50 17.82 -6.42 12.47
C ALA A 50 17.09 -6.70 11.16
N THR A 51 15.77 -6.73 11.21
CA THR A 51 14.84 -6.91 10.08
C THR A 51 14.23 -5.58 9.64
N GLU A 52 14.37 -4.55 10.46
CA GLU A 52 14.01 -3.16 10.15
C GLU A 52 15.25 -2.27 10.27
N VAL A 53 15.64 -1.60 9.17
CA VAL A 53 16.89 -0.83 9.10
C VAL A 53 16.70 0.47 8.31
N PRO A 54 17.21 1.62 8.79
CA PRO A 54 17.19 2.87 8.02
C PRO A 54 18.20 2.78 6.87
N VAL A 55 17.76 3.07 5.65
CA VAL A 55 18.60 2.98 4.43
C VAL A 55 18.86 4.34 3.77
N ALA A 56 18.02 5.33 4.07
CA ALA A 56 18.17 6.69 3.56
C ALA A 56 17.59 7.69 4.55
N GLY A 57 18.06 8.93 4.46
CA GLY A 57 17.58 10.06 5.23
C GLY A 57 18.27 11.34 4.79
N ILE A 58 17.93 12.45 5.45
CA ILE A 58 18.54 13.74 5.16
C ILE A 58 19.98 13.75 5.68
N ALA A 59 20.93 14.12 4.83
CA ALA A 59 22.34 14.18 5.19
C ALA A 59 22.58 15.16 6.35
N GLY A 60 23.36 14.75 7.35
CA GLY A 60 23.62 15.55 8.54
C GLY A 60 22.56 15.46 9.64
N ASN A 61 21.42 14.81 9.38
CA ASN A 61 20.39 14.55 10.38
C ASN A 61 20.55 13.16 11.01
N LEU A 62 20.04 13.00 12.24
CA LEU A 62 19.86 11.69 12.85
C LEU A 62 18.80 10.91 12.07
N TRP A 63 19.10 9.68 11.67
CA TRP A 63 18.14 8.78 11.03
C TRP A 63 17.42 7.99 12.12
N SER A 64 16.15 8.31 12.33
CA SER A 64 15.28 7.68 13.32
C SER A 64 13.86 7.53 12.77
N PHE A 65 13.04 6.73 13.42
CA PHE A 65 11.66 6.45 12.99
C PHE A 65 10.76 7.69 12.99
N THR A 66 11.14 8.75 13.73
CA THR A 66 10.43 10.03 13.80
C THR A 66 11.16 11.16 13.07
N SER A 67 12.36 10.92 12.54
CA SER A 67 13.15 11.93 11.83
C SER A 67 12.65 12.08 10.40
N PHE A 68 12.01 13.21 10.08
CA PHE A 68 11.46 13.47 8.75
C PHE A 68 12.43 13.12 7.60
N GLY A 69 11.90 12.39 6.61
CA GLY A 69 12.63 11.94 5.43
C GLY A 69 13.43 10.66 5.63
N THR A 70 13.46 10.07 6.83
CA THR A 70 14.10 8.77 7.06
C THR A 70 13.27 7.66 6.41
N ILE A 71 13.93 6.79 5.64
CA ILE A 71 13.34 5.64 4.98
C ILE A 71 13.90 4.37 5.62
N TYR A 72 13.02 3.51 6.10
CA TYR A 72 13.33 2.18 6.60
C TYR A 72 12.93 1.13 5.58
N VAL A 73 13.74 0.09 5.44
CA VAL A 73 13.36 -1.16 4.78
C VAL A 73 13.04 -2.21 5.83
N ILE A 74 12.07 -3.06 5.50
CA ILE A 74 11.48 -4.02 6.44
C ILE A 74 11.45 -5.41 5.78
N ASP A 75 11.84 -6.42 6.54
CA ASP A 75 11.63 -7.84 6.25
C ASP A 75 11.31 -8.60 7.55
N ASP A 76 10.15 -8.31 8.14
CA ASP A 76 9.73 -8.84 9.44
C ASP A 76 8.94 -10.14 9.29
N ASP A 77 9.09 -11.02 10.27
CA ASP A 77 8.34 -12.27 10.32
C ASP A 77 6.86 -12.01 10.69
N LEU A 78 5.95 -12.70 9.99
CA LEU A 78 4.53 -12.80 10.38
C LEU A 78 4.29 -14.13 11.08
N THR A 79 3.73 -14.08 12.28
CA THR A 79 3.49 -15.24 13.15
C THR A 79 2.01 -15.37 13.53
N THR A 80 1.61 -16.58 13.95
CA THR A 80 0.21 -16.87 14.35
C THR A 80 -0.18 -16.34 15.72
N THR A 81 0.79 -16.07 16.60
CA THR A 81 0.58 -15.52 17.94
C THR A 81 1.64 -14.48 18.27
N VAL A 82 1.51 -13.79 19.39
CA VAL A 82 2.52 -12.82 19.85
C VAL A 82 3.89 -13.45 20.16
N ASP A 83 3.94 -14.76 20.44
CA ASP A 83 5.20 -15.47 20.68
C ASP A 83 6.03 -15.57 19.39
N ARG A 84 7.27 -15.05 19.45
CA ARG A 84 8.26 -15.06 18.37
C ARG A 84 8.59 -16.47 17.88
N ASN A 85 8.41 -17.49 18.72
CA ASN A 85 8.65 -18.90 18.37
C ASN A 85 7.41 -19.60 17.80
N SER A 86 6.27 -18.91 17.73
CA SER A 86 5.05 -19.48 17.18
C SER A 86 5.17 -19.67 15.66
N PRO A 87 4.34 -20.54 15.05
CA PRO A 87 4.44 -20.82 13.63
C PRO A 87 4.42 -19.55 12.78
N GLN A 88 5.44 -19.43 11.92
CA GLN A 88 5.52 -18.39 10.91
C GLN A 88 4.51 -18.67 9.78
N VAL A 89 3.79 -17.64 9.38
CA VAL A 89 2.82 -17.68 8.28
C VAL A 89 3.30 -16.92 7.04
N GLY A 90 4.30 -16.06 7.19
CA GLY A 90 4.78 -15.21 6.11
C GLY A 90 5.79 -14.15 6.55
N PHE A 91 5.87 -13.11 5.75
CA PHE A 91 6.71 -11.94 5.95
C PHE A 91 5.92 -10.65 5.72
N LEU A 92 6.22 -9.60 6.47
CA LEU A 92 5.85 -8.22 6.15
C LEU A 92 7.06 -7.53 5.54
N ARG A 93 6.94 -7.07 4.31
CA ARG A 93 8.05 -6.47 3.57
C ARG A 93 7.69 -5.14 2.99
N GLY A 94 8.63 -4.21 2.93
CA GLY A 94 8.43 -2.94 2.26
C GLY A 94 9.16 -1.83 2.95
N ILE A 95 8.49 -0.68 3.07
CA ILE A 95 9.11 0.53 3.59
C ILE A 95 8.20 1.30 4.56
N TYR A 96 8.84 1.87 5.57
CA TYR A 96 8.32 2.96 6.39
C TYR A 96 9.07 4.24 6.05
N ILE A 97 8.34 5.35 6.01
CA ILE A 97 8.90 6.67 5.77
C ILE A 97 8.41 7.60 6.86
N ALA A 98 9.33 8.21 7.60
CA ALA A 98 9.02 9.30 8.52
C ALA A 98 8.56 10.52 7.70
N SER A 99 7.26 10.61 7.45
CA SER A 99 6.68 11.50 6.44
C SER A 99 6.09 12.78 7.02
N ALA A 100 5.91 12.85 8.34
CA ALA A 100 5.47 14.06 9.02
C ALA A 100 6.66 14.88 9.53
N LEU A 101 6.64 16.20 9.30
CA LEU A 101 7.70 17.11 9.73
C LEU A 101 7.84 17.16 11.26
N ASP A 102 6.76 16.94 12.00
CA ASP A 102 6.71 16.89 13.46
C ASP A 102 7.00 15.49 14.02
N GLY A 103 7.29 14.50 13.17
CA GLY A 103 7.54 13.12 13.57
C GLY A 103 6.31 12.36 14.07
N SER A 104 5.09 12.88 13.88
CA SER A 104 3.86 12.30 14.43
C SER A 104 3.36 11.05 13.70
N SER A 105 3.77 10.85 12.45
CA SER A 105 3.31 9.75 11.61
C SER A 105 4.33 9.30 10.58
N VAL A 106 4.16 8.05 10.15
CA VAL A 106 4.93 7.42 9.09
C VAL A 106 4.01 7.03 7.94
N TYR A 107 4.50 7.14 6.71
CA TYR A 107 3.85 6.54 5.55
C TYR A 107 4.34 5.12 5.38
N VAL A 108 3.43 4.20 5.10
CA VAL A 108 3.72 2.79 4.91
C VAL A 108 3.39 2.36 3.48
N SER A 109 4.26 1.53 2.92
CA SER A 109 4.01 0.79 1.68
C SER A 109 4.56 -0.62 1.88
N LEU A 110 3.67 -1.57 2.17
CA LEU A 110 4.02 -2.89 2.67
C LEU A 110 3.31 -4.00 1.89
N SER A 111 3.94 -5.16 1.84
CA SER A 111 3.41 -6.41 1.31
C SER A 111 3.41 -7.47 2.40
N MET A 112 2.24 -8.02 2.71
CA MET A 112 2.11 -9.23 3.52
C MET A 112 2.23 -10.44 2.59
N LEU A 113 3.39 -11.09 2.59
CA LEU A 113 3.69 -12.27 1.80
C LEU A 113 3.42 -13.55 2.61
N PHE A 114 2.38 -14.30 2.26
CA PHE A 114 2.08 -15.56 2.93
C PHE A 114 2.88 -16.71 2.32
N THR A 115 3.64 -17.42 3.15
CA THR A 115 4.48 -18.56 2.72
C THR A 115 3.95 -19.89 3.22
N ASN A 116 3.04 -19.89 4.19
CA ASN A 116 2.51 -21.10 4.80
C ASN A 116 0.98 -21.06 4.96
N GLY A 117 0.38 -22.21 5.28
CA GLY A 117 -1.04 -22.36 5.53
C GLY A 117 -1.92 -22.14 4.30
N PHE A 118 -3.19 -21.81 4.53
CA PHE A 118 -4.20 -21.70 3.47
C PHE A 118 -3.90 -20.61 2.44
N PHE A 119 -3.20 -19.55 2.83
CA PHE A 119 -2.91 -18.40 1.98
C PHE A 119 -1.52 -18.44 1.32
N SER A 120 -0.76 -19.53 1.52
CA SER A 120 0.59 -19.70 0.94
C SER A 120 0.63 -19.35 -0.55
N GLY A 121 1.62 -18.54 -0.94
CA GLY A 121 1.81 -18.02 -2.30
C GLY A 121 0.93 -16.82 -2.67
N SER A 122 0.14 -16.29 -1.74
CA SER A 122 -0.68 -15.08 -1.93
C SER A 122 -0.06 -13.88 -1.22
N THR A 123 -0.42 -12.67 -1.66
CA THR A 123 -0.02 -11.42 -0.99
C THR A 123 -1.19 -10.49 -0.75
N LEU A 124 -1.07 -9.64 0.26
CA LEU A 124 -1.89 -8.44 0.46
C LEU A 124 -0.98 -7.22 0.45
N GLU A 125 -1.37 -6.18 -0.29
CA GLU A 125 -0.60 -4.95 -0.38
C GLU A 125 -1.27 -3.86 0.45
N LEU A 126 -0.51 -3.25 1.35
CA LEU A 126 -0.93 -2.24 2.31
C LEU A 126 -0.30 -0.89 1.98
N GLN A 127 -1.11 0.16 2.06
CA GLN A 127 -0.66 1.53 1.86
C GLN A 127 -1.42 2.47 2.79
N GLY A 128 -0.73 3.44 3.38
CA GLY A 128 -1.42 4.44 4.20
C GLY A 128 -0.51 5.23 5.13
N THR A 129 -1.11 6.20 5.82
CA THR A 129 -0.45 6.93 6.92
C THR A 129 -0.73 6.22 8.25
N SER A 130 0.34 5.80 8.92
CA SER A 130 0.31 5.22 10.26
C SER A 130 0.63 6.31 11.29
N VAL A 131 -0.38 6.74 12.06
CA VAL A 131 -0.24 7.76 13.10
C VAL A 131 0.29 7.14 14.39
N LEU A 132 1.52 7.45 14.77
CA LEU A 132 2.25 6.72 15.82
C LEU A 132 1.61 6.84 17.20
N ALA A 133 1.00 7.99 17.51
CA ALA A 133 0.30 8.22 18.77
C ALA A 133 -1.04 7.48 18.88
N SER A 134 -1.55 6.87 17.80
CA SER A 134 -2.78 6.10 17.84
C SER A 134 -2.51 4.67 18.29
N GLN A 135 -3.34 4.17 19.22
CA GLN A 135 -3.28 2.78 19.67
C GLN A 135 -3.61 1.80 18.54
N LEU A 136 -4.63 2.13 17.74
CA LEU A 136 -5.02 1.39 16.54
C LEU A 136 -4.74 2.24 15.32
N ARG A 137 -3.89 1.73 14.41
CA ARG A 137 -3.44 2.44 13.22
C ARG A 137 -3.99 1.74 12.00
N GLU A 138 -4.98 2.35 11.37
CA GLU A 138 -5.62 1.79 10.19
C GLU A 138 -4.86 2.18 8.93
N VAL A 139 -4.62 1.22 8.04
CA VAL A 139 -4.09 1.44 6.69
C VAL A 139 -4.96 0.69 5.68
N ALA A 140 -4.95 1.13 4.42
CA ALA A 140 -5.74 0.48 3.40
C ALA A 140 -5.07 -0.80 2.88
N VAL A 141 -5.88 -1.82 2.60
CA VAL A 141 -5.54 -2.92 1.70
C VAL A 141 -5.90 -2.46 0.29
N VAL A 142 -4.86 -2.14 -0.50
CA VAL A 142 -5.03 -1.54 -1.83
C VAL A 142 -5.09 -2.59 -2.94
N SER A 143 -4.51 -3.77 -2.72
CA SER A 143 -4.59 -4.90 -3.66
C SER A 143 -4.16 -6.24 -3.03
N GLY A 144 -4.15 -7.30 -3.82
CA GLY A 144 -3.60 -8.60 -3.43
C GLY A 144 -3.40 -9.54 -4.61
N THR A 145 -2.64 -10.61 -4.39
CA THR A 145 -2.32 -11.64 -5.38
C THR A 145 -2.81 -13.02 -4.94
N GLY A 146 -2.74 -14.01 -5.83
CA GLY A 146 -3.16 -15.39 -5.50
C GLY A 146 -4.63 -15.47 -5.10
N LYS A 147 -4.88 -15.94 -3.87
CA LYS A 147 -6.23 -16.04 -3.28
C LYS A 147 -6.84 -14.68 -2.93
N PHE A 148 -6.02 -13.64 -2.81
CA PHE A 148 -6.46 -12.27 -2.54
C PHE A 148 -6.52 -11.41 -3.81
N ARG A 149 -6.63 -12.03 -5.00
CA ARG A 149 -6.76 -11.28 -6.24
C ARG A 149 -8.01 -10.40 -6.18
N PHE A 150 -7.84 -9.10 -6.47
CA PHE A 150 -8.86 -8.05 -6.32
C PHE A 150 -9.28 -7.74 -4.87
N ALA A 151 -8.49 -8.16 -3.87
CA ALA A 151 -8.76 -7.81 -2.47
C ALA A 151 -8.77 -6.29 -2.27
N ARG A 152 -9.75 -5.85 -1.47
CA ARG A 152 -9.90 -4.48 -0.96
C ARG A 152 -10.33 -4.57 0.49
N GLY A 153 -9.86 -3.64 1.30
CA GLY A 153 -10.12 -3.65 2.74
C GLY A 153 -9.24 -2.67 3.48
N TYR A 154 -9.09 -2.94 4.76
CA TYR A 154 -8.21 -2.21 5.65
C TYR A 154 -7.53 -3.21 6.59
N ALA A 155 -6.35 -2.83 7.07
CA ALA A 155 -5.64 -3.51 8.14
C ALA A 155 -5.47 -2.55 9.31
N THR A 156 -5.49 -3.07 10.53
CA THR A 156 -5.24 -2.29 11.74
C THR A 156 -3.99 -2.82 12.43
N PHE A 157 -3.02 -1.95 12.67
CA PHE A 157 -1.85 -2.25 13.48
C PHE A 157 -2.11 -1.84 14.93
N GLU A 158 -1.74 -2.72 15.86
CA GLU A 158 -1.72 -2.47 17.29
C GLU A 158 -0.34 -2.85 17.82
N THR A 159 0.25 -1.99 18.66
CA THR A 159 1.51 -2.33 19.33
C THR A 159 1.19 -3.16 20.58
N VAL A 160 1.43 -4.47 20.52
CA VAL A 160 1.09 -5.42 21.60
C VAL A 160 2.24 -5.55 22.61
N PHE A 161 3.49 -5.41 22.19
CA PHE A 161 4.66 -5.37 23.06
C PHE A 161 5.74 -4.47 22.45
N VAL A 162 6.55 -3.85 23.30
CA VAL A 162 7.81 -3.19 22.92
C VAL A 162 8.86 -3.66 23.90
N ASP A 163 9.93 -4.23 23.39
CA ASP A 163 11.08 -4.68 24.19
C ASP A 163 12.08 -3.51 24.23
N THR A 164 11.87 -2.58 25.16
CA THR A 164 12.76 -1.43 25.31
C THR A 164 14.00 -1.83 26.10
N ALA A 165 15.12 -2.02 25.40
CA ALA A 165 16.43 -2.09 26.06
C ALA A 165 16.94 -0.70 26.51
N ASP A 166 16.30 0.40 26.11
CA ASP A 166 16.66 1.76 26.54
C ASP A 166 15.40 2.60 26.78
N ASP A 167 15.10 2.81 28.07
CA ASP A 167 14.08 3.77 28.54
C ASP A 167 14.70 5.17 28.54
N ASN A 168 14.43 5.99 27.51
CA ASN A 168 14.41 7.46 27.56
C ASN A 168 14.09 8.13 26.22
N ILE A 169 12.90 7.92 25.65
CA ILE A 169 12.36 8.86 24.64
C ILE A 169 10.94 9.26 25.05
N THR A 170 10.84 10.16 26.02
CA THR A 170 9.67 11.04 26.17
C THR A 170 9.81 12.20 25.21
N THR A 171 9.21 12.09 24.02
CA THR A 171 9.02 13.25 23.14
C THR A 171 7.65 13.84 23.41
N THR A 172 7.61 14.97 24.13
CA THR A 172 6.43 15.83 24.22
C THR A 172 6.16 16.45 22.84
N ILE A 173 5.12 15.94 22.17
CA ILE A 173 4.60 16.52 20.93
C ILE A 173 3.81 17.78 21.30
N ASP A 174 4.30 18.94 20.86
CA ASP A 174 3.60 20.22 20.95
C ASP A 174 2.39 20.20 20.00
N ARG A 175 1.21 20.53 20.51
CA ARG A 175 -0.11 20.28 19.87
C ARG A 175 -0.81 21.55 19.37
N ASN A 176 -0.08 22.63 19.12
CA ASN A 176 -0.70 23.87 18.68
C ASN A 176 -0.50 24.14 17.18
N SER A 177 -1.30 23.48 16.35
CA SER A 177 -1.70 24.03 15.06
C SER A 177 -3.08 23.48 14.64
N ASP A 178 -4.03 24.38 14.42
CA ASP A 178 -5.29 24.04 13.75
C ASP A 178 -4.98 23.83 12.25
N MET A 179 -4.88 22.56 11.84
CA MET A 179 -4.50 22.13 10.49
C MET A 179 -5.66 21.35 9.84
N ILE A 180 -5.80 21.50 8.52
CA ILE A 180 -6.96 21.03 7.72
C ILE A 180 -6.52 19.95 6.71
N ASP A 181 -5.73 18.95 7.16
CA ASP A 181 -5.33 17.72 6.44
C ASP A 181 -3.89 17.68 5.87
N HIS A 182 -3.25 16.50 5.87
CA HIS A 182 -1.85 16.27 5.48
C HIS A 182 -1.74 15.19 4.39
N ALA A 183 -0.90 15.39 3.37
CA ALA A 183 -0.57 14.36 2.38
C ALA A 183 0.83 13.79 2.62
N HIS A 184 0.91 12.48 2.85
CA HIS A 184 2.16 11.75 3.06
C HIS A 184 2.34 10.71 1.96
N GLY A 185 3.54 10.57 1.42
CA GLY A 185 3.73 9.59 0.36
C GLY A 185 5.10 9.65 -0.31
N ILE A 186 5.20 8.85 -1.36
CA ILE A 186 6.38 8.67 -2.18
C ILE A 186 6.14 9.37 -3.51
N TYR A 187 7.13 10.19 -3.87
CA TYR A 187 7.27 10.75 -5.21
C TYR A 187 8.51 10.14 -5.84
N VAL A 188 8.33 9.40 -6.94
CA VAL A 188 9.45 8.81 -7.70
C VAL A 188 9.52 9.52 -9.03
N ALA A 189 10.62 10.23 -9.33
CA ALA A 189 10.86 10.73 -10.68
C ALA A 189 11.06 9.54 -11.63
N SER A 190 10.16 9.38 -12.60
CA SER A 190 10.05 8.12 -13.37
C SER A 190 10.11 8.30 -14.89
N THR A 191 10.45 9.49 -15.38
CA THR A 191 10.44 9.79 -16.82
C THR A 191 11.67 10.58 -17.25
N LEU A 192 12.36 10.10 -18.30
CA LEU A 192 13.56 10.73 -18.87
C LEU A 192 13.20 11.80 -19.94
N ASP A 193 12.05 11.65 -20.60
CA ASP A 193 11.66 12.45 -21.77
C ASP A 193 10.51 13.44 -21.50
N VAL A 194 9.93 13.38 -20.29
CA VAL A 194 8.76 14.17 -19.86
C VAL A 194 8.96 14.50 -18.39
N SER A 195 8.73 15.72 -17.94
CA SER A 195 8.88 16.08 -16.52
C SER A 195 7.71 15.51 -15.71
N GLY A 196 7.94 14.45 -14.92
CA GLY A 196 6.89 13.81 -14.16
C GLY A 196 7.38 12.92 -13.02
N VAL A 197 6.48 12.64 -12.09
CA VAL A 197 6.70 11.76 -10.94
C VAL A 197 5.59 10.73 -10.85
N TYR A 198 5.93 9.47 -10.57
CA TYR A 198 4.98 8.53 -10.03
C TYR A 198 4.71 8.86 -8.56
N VAL A 199 3.45 8.75 -8.15
CA VAL A 199 3.00 9.13 -6.82
C VAL A 199 2.24 7.99 -6.19
N ALA A 200 2.61 7.65 -4.96
CA ALA A 200 1.80 6.84 -4.05
C ALA A 200 1.70 7.63 -2.75
N MET A 201 0.50 8.09 -2.39
CA MET A 201 0.30 8.94 -1.22
C MET A 201 -0.97 8.59 -0.46
N SER A 202 -1.03 9.02 0.80
CA SER A 202 -2.16 8.96 1.69
C SER A 202 -2.48 10.37 2.16
N ILE A 203 -3.74 10.77 2.03
CA ILE A 203 -4.26 12.04 2.57
C ILE A 203 -4.88 11.72 3.91
N LEU A 204 -4.31 12.24 5.00
CA LEU A 204 -4.82 12.10 6.35
C LEU A 204 -5.69 13.31 6.71
N PHE A 205 -6.95 13.04 7.04
CA PHE A 205 -7.86 14.06 7.53
C PHE A 205 -7.64 14.32 9.02
N THR A 206 -7.37 15.56 9.41
CA THR A 206 -6.95 15.90 10.79
C THR A 206 -7.99 16.68 11.59
N CYS A 207 -9.03 17.17 10.92
CA CYS A 207 -10.10 17.96 11.52
C CYS A 207 -11.49 17.61 10.91
N GLY A 208 -12.54 18.18 11.51
CA GLY A 208 -13.92 18.01 11.04
C GLY A 208 -14.46 16.58 11.15
N ASP A 209 -15.54 16.30 10.41
CA ASP A 209 -16.24 15.02 10.46
C ASP A 209 -15.42 13.84 9.94
N HIS A 210 -14.36 14.10 9.16
CA HIS A 210 -13.53 13.06 8.55
C HIS A 210 -12.24 12.79 9.33
N LYS A 211 -12.02 13.49 10.45
CA LYS A 211 -10.82 13.35 11.28
C LYS A 211 -10.44 11.89 11.55
N GLY A 212 -9.18 11.55 11.30
CA GLY A 212 -8.60 10.23 11.46
C GLY A 212 -8.81 9.29 10.27
N SER A 213 -9.61 9.67 9.27
CA SER A 213 -9.76 8.90 8.03
C SER A 213 -8.63 9.23 7.06
N THR A 214 -8.34 8.31 6.13
CA THR A 214 -7.39 8.54 5.04
C THR A 214 -7.98 8.21 3.67
N ILE A 215 -7.38 8.79 2.62
CA ILE A 215 -7.60 8.41 1.23
C ILE A 215 -6.25 8.08 0.59
N GLU A 216 -6.16 6.93 -0.08
CA GLU A 216 -4.94 6.50 -0.77
C GLU A 216 -5.05 6.80 -2.27
N LEU A 217 -4.05 7.51 -2.78
CA LEU A 217 -3.90 7.88 -4.17
C LEU A 217 -2.66 7.22 -4.78
N GLN A 218 -2.79 6.74 -6.01
CA GLN A 218 -1.69 6.16 -6.77
C GLN A 218 -1.75 6.51 -8.25
N GLY A 219 -0.63 6.91 -8.85
CA GLY A 219 -0.56 7.14 -10.29
C GLY A 219 0.55 8.11 -10.72
N SER A 220 0.72 8.22 -12.03
CA SER A 220 1.69 9.13 -12.64
C SER A 220 1.18 10.57 -12.65
N SER A 221 2.04 11.51 -12.24
CA SER A 221 1.79 12.95 -12.21
C SER A 221 2.79 13.65 -13.14
N VAL A 222 2.33 14.00 -14.34
CA VAL A 222 3.14 14.63 -15.40
C VAL A 222 2.99 16.14 -15.34
N PHE A 223 4.03 16.87 -14.94
CA PHE A 223 3.96 18.29 -14.57
C PHE A 223 3.57 19.23 -15.73
N GLU A 224 3.82 18.84 -16.97
CA GLU A 224 3.48 19.60 -18.18
C GLU A 224 1.97 19.64 -18.46
N MET A 225 1.19 18.77 -17.80
CA MET A 225 -0.26 18.72 -17.93
C MET A 225 -0.93 19.67 -16.93
N GLU A 226 -1.85 20.52 -17.41
CA GLU A 226 -2.62 21.45 -16.59
C GLU A 226 -3.47 20.72 -15.53
N PHE A 227 -4.11 19.62 -15.93
CA PHE A 227 -4.87 18.73 -15.06
C PHE A 227 -4.27 17.34 -15.09
N ARG A 228 -4.07 16.74 -13.91
CA ARG A 228 -3.52 15.41 -13.74
C ARG A 228 -4.49 14.55 -12.94
N GLU A 229 -4.83 13.39 -13.45
CA GLU A 229 -5.66 12.42 -12.72
C GLU A 229 -4.77 11.46 -11.95
N VAL A 230 -5.11 11.21 -10.69
CA VAL A 230 -4.48 10.19 -9.86
C VAL A 230 -5.58 9.27 -9.37
N ALA A 231 -5.37 7.95 -9.49
CA ALA A 231 -6.38 6.99 -9.08
C ALA A 231 -6.52 7.01 -7.57
N MET A 232 -7.77 7.03 -7.09
CA MET A 232 -8.06 6.74 -5.70
C MET A 232 -8.24 5.24 -5.56
N VAL A 233 -7.26 4.62 -4.91
CA VAL A 233 -7.14 3.16 -4.86
C VAL A 233 -7.79 2.58 -3.61
N SER A 234 -7.89 3.36 -2.52
CA SER A 234 -8.60 2.97 -1.29
C SER A 234 -8.80 4.17 -0.34
N GLY A 235 -9.27 3.87 0.87
CA GLY A 235 -9.37 4.78 2.02
C GLY A 235 -9.49 4.01 3.34
N THR A 236 -9.36 4.72 4.46
CA THR A 236 -9.61 4.23 5.82
C THR A 236 -10.73 5.02 6.51
N GLY A 237 -11.23 4.55 7.65
CA GLY A 237 -12.24 5.25 8.44
C GLY A 237 -13.54 5.48 7.66
N LYS A 238 -13.91 6.74 7.39
CA LYS A 238 -15.11 7.09 6.62
C LYS A 238 -14.95 6.87 5.11
N PHE A 239 -13.74 6.60 4.63
CA PHE A 239 -13.45 6.37 3.20
C PHE A 239 -13.10 4.90 2.90
N ARG A 240 -13.44 3.97 3.78
CA ARG A 240 -13.21 2.54 3.52
C ARG A 240 -13.79 2.13 2.17
N PHE A 241 -12.97 1.39 1.40
CA PHE A 241 -13.30 0.93 0.06
C PHE A 241 -13.57 2.04 -0.96
N ALA A 242 -13.10 3.27 -0.69
CA ALA A 242 -13.24 4.38 -1.62
C ALA A 242 -12.59 4.06 -2.97
N GLU A 243 -13.38 4.16 -4.04
CA GLU A 243 -12.91 4.04 -5.43
C GLU A 243 -13.23 5.30 -6.20
N GLY A 244 -12.32 5.74 -7.07
CA GLY A 244 -12.53 6.92 -7.90
C GLY A 244 -11.21 7.49 -8.40
N TYR A 245 -11.19 8.80 -8.60
CA TYR A 245 -9.98 9.51 -8.99
C TYR A 245 -10.00 10.92 -8.40
N ALA A 246 -8.81 11.48 -8.22
CA ALA A 246 -8.63 12.87 -7.86
C ALA A 246 -7.97 13.60 -9.02
N THR A 247 -8.44 14.82 -9.30
CA THR A 247 -7.81 15.71 -10.27
C THR A 247 -6.94 16.71 -9.54
N ARG A 248 -5.67 16.82 -9.96
CA ARG A 248 -4.67 17.71 -9.39
C ARG A 248 -4.32 18.80 -10.40
N GLN A 249 -4.34 20.05 -9.94
CA GLN A 249 -3.96 21.22 -10.71
C GLN A 249 -2.92 22.03 -9.91
N THR A 250 -1.79 22.38 -10.52
CA THR A 250 -0.83 23.31 -9.89
C THR A 250 -1.32 24.73 -10.12
N THR A 251 -1.54 25.49 -9.05
CA THR A 251 -2.14 26.82 -9.10
C THR A 251 -1.08 27.92 -9.13
N PHE A 252 0.05 27.71 -8.44
CA PHE A 252 1.22 28.58 -8.49
C PHE A 252 2.48 27.83 -8.04
N VAL A 253 3.64 28.36 -8.43
CA VAL A 253 4.96 27.94 -7.96
C VAL A 253 5.70 29.23 -7.58
N ASP A 254 6.16 29.33 -6.34
CA ASP A 254 6.91 30.51 -5.89
C ASP A 254 8.44 30.36 -6.06
N GLN A 255 9.19 31.41 -5.72
CA GLN A 255 10.66 31.42 -5.86
C GLN A 255 11.39 30.52 -4.86
N VAL A 256 10.69 29.99 -3.85
CA VAL A 256 11.22 29.05 -2.85
C VAL A 256 10.77 27.61 -3.16
N MET A 257 10.19 27.39 -4.35
CA MET A 257 9.67 26.11 -4.82
C MET A 257 8.50 25.57 -3.97
N VAL A 258 7.73 26.43 -3.32
CA VAL A 258 6.45 26.03 -2.71
C VAL A 258 5.41 25.95 -3.82
N MET A 259 4.85 24.75 -4.01
CA MET A 259 3.83 24.49 -5.03
C MET A 259 2.44 24.48 -4.38
N GLY A 260 1.60 25.44 -4.76
CA GLY A 260 0.17 25.44 -4.41
C GLY A 260 -0.59 24.51 -5.35
N GLN A 261 -1.32 23.54 -4.82
CA GLN A 261 -2.05 22.56 -5.63
C GLN A 261 -3.50 22.42 -5.17
N ARG A 262 -4.41 22.44 -6.14
CA ARG A 262 -5.81 22.09 -5.92
C ARG A 262 -6.01 20.62 -6.22
N LEU A 263 -6.62 19.90 -5.28
CA LEU A 263 -7.04 18.51 -5.44
C LEU A 263 -8.57 18.44 -5.38
N ASN A 264 -9.22 17.97 -6.44
CA ASN A 264 -10.65 17.70 -6.43
C ASN A 264 -10.89 16.18 -6.48
N ILE A 265 -11.50 15.62 -5.45
CA ILE A 265 -11.89 14.21 -5.41
C ILE A 265 -13.23 14.06 -6.14
N THR A 266 -13.27 13.25 -7.21
CA THR A 266 -14.45 13.11 -8.06
C THR A 266 -14.84 11.63 -8.19
N ARG A 267 -16.15 11.34 -8.14
CA ARG A 267 -16.70 9.97 -8.18
C ARG A 267 -16.15 9.02 -7.11
N CYS A 268 -15.95 9.52 -5.89
CA CYS A 268 -15.65 8.68 -4.72
C CYS A 268 -16.86 7.81 -4.38
N LYS A 269 -16.79 6.50 -4.68
CA LYS A 269 -17.76 5.51 -4.22
C LYS A 269 -17.31 4.98 -2.87
N ILE A 270 -18.04 5.34 -1.82
CA ILE A 270 -17.86 4.77 -0.48
C ILE A 270 -18.89 3.65 -0.33
N LYS A 271 -18.45 2.42 -0.06
CA LYS A 271 -19.38 1.35 0.30
C LYS A 271 -19.64 1.44 1.80
N SER A 272 -20.88 1.77 2.16
CA SER A 272 -21.40 1.74 3.54
C SER A 272 -21.58 0.31 4.05
#